data_AF-A0A671RY57-F1
#
_entry.id   AF-A0A671RY57-F1
#
_cell.length_a   1.000
_cell.length_b   1.000
_cell.length_c   1.000
_cell.angle_alpha   90.00
_cell.angle_beta   90.00
_cell.angle_gamma   90.00
#
_symmetry.space_group_name_H-M   'P 1'
#
loop_
_entity.id
_entity.type
_entity.pdbx_description
1 polymer ?
#
loop_
_entity_poly.entity_id
_entity_poly.type
_entity_poly.pdbx_seq_one_letter_code
_entity_poly.pdbx_strand_id
1 'polypeptide(L)'
;MKVAVEGCCHGELDKIYESISYLENKEDVKVDLLLCCGDFQAVRNEGDMKCMAVPAKYRHMQTFYKYYSREKKAPVLTIFIGGNHEASNHLQELPYGGWVAPNIYYLGYAGVVRFKGVRIGGLSGIFKSYDYKKGHFEFPPYNPETLRSVYHIRNIDVFKLKQIKMPIDIFMTHDWPRGIYHYGNTNQLLRQKKFLRQEVESSTLGSPAAAELLDHLQPTYWFSAHLHVKFAALMQHEAKNNAAPKITKFLSLDKCLPHRDFLQIVEVADRPGSSEHLEYDPEWLAILKATDNLQKPSCNFWNPPQDNGLHTRWDFSASEEAMMKVVSDLSGDLCIPENFSLTVPAYDPSRPQPNAHPAYSTNPQTTELCATLSLTDIYILSGQAYGEEGATGATEEEEDEDSTGSVDEPSEYPTDTSGLSSSYNPDEITIEDEWEEVEDEGVECAEGKGTDAVVPEGQVGSQDSDRDSSPQRETANRLILPPPCTAPESEAPLRSLRPLSLPPPSASLSQGSSEEEGSFTSARVPKRNSGETTPGIASHTGGTPQIKRRNQSIYTAVEDEESEG
;
A
#
# COMPACT_ATOMS: atom_id res chain seq x y z
N MET A 1 -21.35 -9.63 -14.98
CA MET A 1 -19.98 -10.05 -15.38
C MET A 1 -19.29 -10.82 -14.26
N LYS A 2 -18.38 -11.74 -14.62
CA LYS A 2 -17.50 -12.46 -13.67
C LYS A 2 -16.13 -11.78 -13.63
N VAL A 3 -15.71 -11.37 -12.43
CA VAL A 3 -14.45 -10.68 -12.20
C VAL A 3 -13.55 -11.59 -11.38
N ALA A 4 -12.38 -11.94 -11.91
CA ALA A 4 -11.32 -12.56 -11.13
C ALA A 4 -10.56 -11.47 -10.38
N VAL A 5 -10.35 -11.67 -9.08
CA VAL A 5 -9.55 -10.79 -8.22
C VAL A 5 -8.32 -11.57 -7.80
N GLU A 6 -7.17 -10.92 -7.90
CA GLU A 6 -5.86 -11.48 -7.58
C GLU A 6 -5.15 -10.59 -6.55
N GLY A 7 -4.44 -11.23 -5.61
CA GLY A 7 -3.70 -10.58 -4.52
C GLY A 7 -2.38 -9.95 -5.00
N CYS A 8 -1.26 -10.58 -4.62
CA CYS A 8 0.08 -10.17 -5.09
C CYS A 8 0.60 -11.13 -6.18
N CYS A 9 0.82 -10.58 -7.38
CA CYS A 9 1.16 -11.37 -8.57
C CYS A 9 2.61 -11.88 -8.55
N HIS A 10 3.57 -11.03 -8.17
CA HIS A 10 5.01 -11.27 -8.27
C HIS A 10 5.46 -11.84 -9.63
N GLY A 11 4.91 -11.29 -10.72
CA GLY A 11 5.28 -11.62 -12.10
C GLY A 11 4.83 -13.01 -12.59
N GLU A 12 4.06 -13.75 -11.79
CA GLU A 12 3.57 -15.11 -12.08
C GLU A 12 2.33 -15.13 -13.02
N LEU A 13 2.31 -14.24 -14.01
CA LEU A 13 1.16 -14.04 -14.91
C LEU A 13 0.73 -15.31 -15.64
N ASP A 14 1.68 -16.11 -16.11
CA ASP A 14 1.39 -17.39 -16.76
C ASP A 14 0.56 -18.30 -15.83
N LYS A 15 0.94 -18.43 -14.56
CA LYS A 15 0.23 -19.27 -13.58
C LYS A 15 -1.16 -18.71 -13.25
N ILE A 16 -1.29 -17.38 -13.17
CA ILE A 16 -2.57 -16.72 -12.90
C ILE A 16 -3.54 -16.99 -14.05
N TYR A 17 -3.12 -16.79 -15.29
CA TYR A 17 -3.96 -17.05 -16.46
C TYR A 17 -4.28 -18.53 -16.65
N GLU A 18 -3.34 -19.44 -16.38
CA GLU A 18 -3.58 -20.89 -16.34
C GLU A 18 -4.63 -21.26 -15.29
N SER A 19 -4.56 -20.65 -14.10
CA SER A 19 -5.53 -20.87 -13.02
C SER A 19 -6.92 -20.36 -13.39
N ILE A 20 -7.00 -19.19 -14.02
CA ILE A 20 -8.27 -18.67 -14.55
C ILE A 20 -8.84 -19.63 -15.59
N SER A 21 -8.04 -20.06 -16.57
CA SER A 21 -8.49 -20.99 -17.60
C SER A 21 -8.97 -22.32 -17.01
N TYR A 22 -8.27 -22.84 -16.00
CA TYR A 22 -8.71 -24.03 -15.28
C TYR A 22 -10.07 -23.83 -14.59
N LEU A 23 -10.28 -22.69 -13.92
CA LEU A 23 -11.55 -22.37 -13.25
C LEU A 23 -12.69 -22.17 -14.26
N GLU A 24 -12.43 -21.48 -15.38
CA GLU A 24 -13.40 -21.32 -16.47
C GLU A 24 -13.90 -22.67 -16.98
N ASN A 25 -12.97 -23.59 -17.25
CA ASN A 25 -13.29 -24.93 -17.73
C ASN A 25 -13.99 -25.80 -16.68
N LYS A 26 -13.59 -25.68 -15.41
CA LYS A 26 -14.13 -26.50 -14.32
C LYS A 26 -15.54 -26.07 -13.91
N GLU A 27 -15.80 -24.77 -13.85
CA GLU A 27 -17.05 -24.21 -13.38
C GLU A 27 -18.02 -23.84 -14.52
N ASP A 28 -17.61 -24.03 -15.78
CA ASP A 28 -18.35 -23.65 -16.99
C ASP A 28 -18.75 -22.16 -16.96
N VAL A 29 -17.76 -21.31 -16.65
CA VAL A 29 -17.91 -19.85 -16.56
C VAL A 29 -16.90 -19.17 -17.46
N LYS A 30 -17.22 -17.95 -17.90
CA LYS A 30 -16.27 -17.06 -18.57
C LYS A 30 -15.94 -15.89 -17.66
N VAL A 31 -14.65 -15.66 -17.43
CA VAL A 31 -14.13 -14.49 -16.72
C VAL A 31 -14.02 -13.34 -17.72
N ASP A 32 -14.67 -12.22 -17.39
CA ASP A 32 -14.69 -11.01 -18.21
C ASP A 32 -13.47 -10.10 -17.93
N LEU A 33 -13.01 -10.09 -16.68
CA LEU A 33 -12.04 -9.13 -16.16
C LEU A 33 -11.17 -9.77 -15.07
N LEU A 34 -9.87 -9.46 -15.08
CA LEU A 34 -8.94 -9.73 -13.99
C LEU A 34 -8.52 -8.41 -13.34
N LEU A 35 -8.62 -8.34 -12.01
CA LEU A 35 -8.15 -7.24 -11.17
C LEU A 35 -6.98 -7.70 -10.29
N CYS A 36 -5.79 -7.12 -10.49
CA CYS A 36 -4.60 -7.41 -9.68
C CYS A 36 -4.33 -6.27 -8.69
N CYS A 37 -4.27 -6.60 -7.40
CA CYS A 37 -4.19 -5.61 -6.32
C CYS A 37 -2.76 -5.14 -6.00
N GLY A 38 -1.78 -5.40 -6.86
CA GLY A 38 -0.41 -4.89 -6.75
C GLY A 38 0.65 -5.97 -6.74
N ASP A 39 1.88 -5.55 -6.51
CA ASP A 39 3.09 -6.37 -6.71
C ASP A 39 3.04 -7.09 -8.07
N PHE A 40 2.63 -6.36 -9.10
CA PHE A 40 2.40 -6.90 -10.44
C PHE A 40 3.71 -7.30 -11.12
N GLN A 41 4.78 -6.54 -10.85
CA GLN A 41 6.12 -6.73 -11.43
C GLN A 41 6.10 -6.65 -12.97
N ALA A 42 5.67 -5.49 -13.50
CA ALA A 42 5.67 -5.18 -14.93
C ALA A 42 7.10 -4.97 -15.51
N VAL A 43 8.01 -5.92 -15.30
CA VAL A 43 9.43 -5.83 -15.68
C VAL A 43 9.63 -6.15 -17.16
N ARG A 44 10.16 -5.20 -17.93
CA ARG A 44 10.40 -5.37 -19.37
C ARG A 44 11.76 -5.96 -19.68
N ASN A 45 12.78 -5.62 -18.88
CA ASN A 45 14.18 -6.03 -19.06
C ASN A 45 15.02 -5.93 -17.76
N GLU A 46 16.31 -6.26 -17.83
CA GLU A 46 17.21 -6.26 -16.67
C GLU A 46 17.49 -4.86 -16.10
N GLY A 47 17.28 -3.80 -16.87
CA GLY A 47 17.35 -2.43 -16.38
C GLY A 47 16.22 -2.15 -15.38
N ASP A 48 14.99 -2.54 -15.73
CA ASP A 48 13.82 -2.42 -14.86
C ASP A 48 13.97 -3.26 -13.57
N MET A 49 14.62 -4.44 -13.64
CA MET A 49 14.90 -5.24 -12.44
C MET A 49 15.72 -4.48 -11.39
N LYS A 50 16.54 -3.50 -11.79
CA LYS A 50 17.33 -2.67 -10.88
C LYS A 50 16.50 -1.57 -10.22
N CYS A 51 15.33 -1.28 -10.74
CA CYS A 51 14.37 -0.30 -10.23
C CYS A 51 13.38 -0.88 -9.21
N MET A 52 13.51 -2.17 -8.90
CA MET A 52 12.67 -2.85 -7.93
C MET A 52 13.34 -2.89 -6.56
N ALA A 53 12.61 -2.49 -5.51
CA ALA A 53 13.06 -2.53 -4.12
C ALA A 53 13.02 -3.96 -3.53
N VAL A 54 13.59 -4.93 -4.24
CA VAL A 54 13.74 -6.32 -3.80
C VAL A 54 15.23 -6.61 -3.63
N PRO A 55 15.68 -7.38 -2.63
CA PRO A 55 17.06 -7.81 -2.52
C PRO A 55 17.54 -8.51 -3.80
N ALA A 56 18.76 -8.21 -4.27
CA ALA A 56 19.24 -8.67 -5.58
C ALA A 56 19.16 -10.20 -5.80
N LYS A 57 19.29 -11.01 -4.73
CA LYS A 57 19.17 -12.47 -4.78
C LYS A 57 17.76 -13.00 -5.09
N TYR A 58 16.72 -12.20 -4.84
CA TYR A 58 15.31 -12.57 -5.04
C TYR A 58 14.69 -11.93 -6.30
N ARG A 59 15.51 -11.22 -7.08
CA ARG A 59 15.11 -10.57 -8.33
C ARG A 59 15.07 -11.59 -9.45
N HIS A 60 13.86 -11.91 -9.92
CA HIS A 60 13.63 -12.79 -11.07
C HIS A 60 12.86 -12.05 -12.17
N MET A 61 13.26 -12.25 -13.44
CA MET A 61 12.62 -11.62 -14.61
C MET A 61 11.17 -12.07 -14.83
N GLN A 62 10.83 -13.24 -14.32
CA GLN A 62 9.51 -13.87 -14.45
C GLN A 62 8.99 -13.88 -15.90
N THR A 63 7.74 -13.48 -16.14
CA THR A 63 7.07 -13.72 -17.44
C THR A 63 6.51 -12.47 -18.11
N PHE A 64 6.44 -11.31 -17.43
CA PHE A 64 5.83 -10.10 -17.99
C PHE A 64 6.47 -9.64 -19.31
N TYR A 65 7.80 -9.75 -19.46
CA TYR A 65 8.50 -9.38 -20.69
C TYR A 65 7.95 -10.06 -21.96
N LYS A 66 7.34 -11.26 -21.84
CA LYS A 66 6.70 -11.98 -22.95
C LYS A 66 5.41 -11.30 -23.41
N TYR A 67 4.65 -10.73 -22.48
CA TYR A 67 3.44 -9.97 -22.76
C TYR A 67 3.80 -8.60 -23.34
N TYR A 68 4.81 -7.94 -22.74
CA TYR A 68 5.34 -6.68 -23.23
C TYR A 68 5.86 -6.82 -24.68
N SER A 69 6.71 -7.82 -24.97
CA SER A 69 7.26 -8.08 -26.31
C SER A 69 6.25 -8.63 -27.33
N ARG A 70 5.01 -8.92 -26.90
CA ARG A 70 3.94 -9.54 -27.70
C ARG A 70 4.22 -10.99 -28.13
N GLU A 71 5.15 -11.68 -27.48
CA GLU A 71 5.26 -13.15 -27.57
C GLU A 71 3.97 -13.82 -27.07
N LYS A 72 3.37 -13.24 -26.02
CA LYS A 72 2.07 -13.63 -25.48
C LYS A 72 1.10 -12.43 -25.48
N LYS A 73 -0.20 -12.74 -25.48
CA LYS A 73 -1.28 -11.77 -25.24
C LYS A 73 -2.08 -12.24 -24.03
N ALA A 74 -2.43 -11.32 -23.13
CA ALA A 74 -3.27 -11.65 -21.98
C ALA A 74 -4.64 -12.16 -22.45
N PRO A 75 -5.09 -13.35 -22.01
CA PRO A 75 -6.34 -13.96 -22.48
C PRO A 75 -7.60 -13.31 -21.92
N VAL A 76 -7.47 -12.51 -20.86
CA VAL A 76 -8.53 -11.78 -20.17
C VAL A 76 -8.06 -10.35 -19.97
N LEU A 77 -8.97 -9.37 -20.11
CA LEU A 77 -8.66 -7.98 -19.80
C LEU A 77 -8.15 -7.90 -18.37
N THR A 78 -6.95 -7.37 -18.19
CA THR A 78 -6.28 -7.32 -16.89
C THR A 78 -6.07 -5.87 -16.50
N ILE A 79 -6.62 -5.46 -15.36
CA ILE A 79 -6.40 -4.13 -14.77
C ILE A 79 -5.62 -4.30 -13.47
N PHE A 80 -4.61 -3.49 -13.25
CA PHE A 80 -3.81 -3.56 -12.02
C PHE A 80 -3.46 -2.17 -11.46
N ILE A 81 -3.19 -2.16 -10.16
CA ILE A 81 -2.51 -1.07 -9.43
C ILE A 81 -1.09 -1.51 -9.07
N GLY A 82 -0.22 -0.58 -8.71
CA GLY A 82 1.14 -0.90 -8.25
C GLY A 82 1.16 -1.27 -6.77
N GLY A 83 2.07 -2.17 -6.38
CA GLY A 83 2.45 -2.45 -4.99
C GLY A 83 3.82 -1.86 -4.62
N ASN A 84 4.56 -2.56 -3.74
CA ASN A 84 5.93 -2.18 -3.33
C ASN A 84 7.01 -2.94 -4.11
N HIS A 85 6.68 -4.04 -4.78
CA HIS A 85 7.58 -4.77 -5.67
C HIS A 85 7.24 -4.52 -7.12
N GLU A 86 7.70 -3.39 -7.64
CA GLU A 86 7.40 -2.99 -9.01
C GLU A 86 8.65 -2.62 -9.81
N ALA A 87 8.51 -2.69 -11.14
CA ALA A 87 9.38 -1.96 -12.05
C ALA A 87 8.95 -0.48 -12.03
N SER A 88 9.29 0.23 -10.94
CA SER A 88 8.75 1.57 -10.69
C SER A 88 9.00 2.52 -11.85
N ASN A 89 10.19 2.49 -12.47
CA ASN A 89 10.50 3.32 -13.63
C ASN A 89 9.53 3.12 -14.80
N HIS A 90 9.10 1.89 -15.06
CA HIS A 90 8.12 1.59 -16.10
C HIS A 90 6.72 2.13 -15.73
N LEU A 91 6.30 1.97 -14.46
CA LEU A 91 5.01 2.49 -14.01
C LEU A 91 4.97 4.03 -13.99
N GLN A 92 6.10 4.68 -13.67
CA GLN A 92 6.22 6.14 -13.71
C GLN A 92 6.06 6.73 -15.12
N GLU A 93 6.27 5.94 -16.19
CA GLU A 93 5.99 6.41 -17.56
C GLU A 93 4.49 6.60 -17.81
N LEU A 94 3.62 6.06 -16.94
CA LEU A 94 2.16 6.03 -17.06
C LEU A 94 1.47 6.55 -15.78
N PRO A 95 1.74 7.78 -15.31
CA PRO A 95 1.21 8.28 -14.03
C PRO A 95 -0.32 8.41 -14.02
N TYR A 96 -0.94 8.59 -15.19
CA TYR A 96 -2.39 8.66 -15.40
C TYR A 96 -3.02 7.33 -15.85
N GLY A 97 -2.23 6.25 -15.84
CA GLY A 97 -2.61 4.95 -16.35
C GLY A 97 -2.39 4.78 -17.86
N GLY A 98 -2.40 3.53 -18.29
CA GLY A 98 -2.19 3.16 -19.70
C GLY A 98 -1.91 1.68 -19.90
N TRP A 99 -1.86 1.26 -21.15
CA TRP A 99 -1.54 -0.12 -21.52
C TRP A 99 -0.04 -0.39 -21.32
N VAL A 100 0.29 -1.37 -20.49
CA VAL A 100 1.68 -1.85 -20.30
C VAL A 100 2.01 -3.05 -21.20
N ALA A 101 0.97 -3.69 -21.73
CA ALA A 101 1.01 -4.73 -22.75
C ALA A 101 -0.39 -4.83 -23.39
N PRO A 102 -0.58 -5.51 -24.53
CA PRO A 102 -1.90 -5.71 -25.09
C PRO A 102 -2.82 -6.43 -24.09
N ASN A 103 -3.98 -5.81 -23.79
CA ASN A 103 -4.98 -6.32 -22.85
C ASN A 103 -4.56 -6.31 -21.35
N ILE A 104 -3.50 -5.56 -21.00
CA ILE A 104 -3.05 -5.32 -19.62
C ILE A 104 -2.93 -3.81 -19.37
N TYR A 105 -3.77 -3.27 -18.50
CA TYR A 105 -3.92 -1.84 -18.20
C TYR A 105 -3.47 -1.51 -16.78
N TYR A 106 -2.54 -0.58 -16.64
CA TYR A 106 -2.16 0.02 -15.37
C TYR A 106 -3.08 1.20 -15.04
N LEU A 107 -3.60 1.30 -13.82
CA LEU A 107 -4.47 2.40 -13.41
C LEU A 107 -3.75 3.74 -13.18
N GLY A 108 -2.41 3.76 -13.12
CA GLY A 108 -1.64 4.95 -12.74
C GLY A 108 -1.40 5.04 -11.23
N TYR A 109 -0.84 6.16 -10.77
CA TYR A 109 -0.66 6.40 -9.33
C TYR A 109 -1.99 6.36 -8.58
N ALA A 110 -3.01 6.95 -9.19
CA ALA A 110 -4.42 6.74 -8.87
C ALA A 110 -5.22 6.88 -10.16
N GLY A 111 -6.37 6.20 -10.25
CA GLY A 111 -7.18 6.22 -11.46
C GLY A 111 -8.59 5.73 -11.25
N VAL A 112 -9.50 6.14 -12.14
CA VAL A 112 -10.83 5.55 -12.29
C VAL A 112 -11.11 5.29 -13.76
N VAL A 113 -11.56 4.07 -14.07
CA VAL A 113 -11.96 3.63 -15.41
C VAL A 113 -13.34 2.98 -15.35
N ARG A 114 -13.95 2.79 -16.52
CA ARG A 114 -15.26 2.14 -16.66
C ARG A 114 -15.15 0.92 -17.56
N PHE A 115 -15.78 -0.18 -17.14
CA PHE A 115 -15.86 -1.40 -17.93
C PHE A 115 -17.22 -2.05 -17.75
N LYS A 116 -17.95 -2.31 -18.85
CA LYS A 116 -19.35 -2.81 -18.81
C LYS A 116 -20.27 -2.01 -17.86
N GLY A 117 -20.01 -0.70 -17.78
CA GLY A 117 -20.74 0.24 -16.93
C GLY A 117 -20.37 0.22 -15.44
N VAL A 118 -19.43 -0.63 -15.03
CA VAL A 118 -18.88 -0.68 -13.67
C VAL A 118 -17.75 0.33 -13.54
N ARG A 119 -17.77 1.16 -12.48
CA ARG A 119 -16.72 2.12 -12.17
C ARG A 119 -15.67 1.50 -11.25
N ILE A 120 -14.44 1.45 -11.72
CA ILE A 120 -13.31 0.78 -11.05
C ILE A 120 -12.28 1.85 -10.72
N GLY A 121 -12.09 2.13 -9.43
CA GLY A 121 -11.08 3.04 -8.92
C GLY A 121 -9.89 2.29 -8.30
N GLY A 122 -8.74 2.94 -8.22
CA GLY A 122 -7.60 2.38 -7.52
C GLY A 122 -6.58 3.42 -7.08
N LEU A 123 -5.81 3.07 -6.05
CA LEU A 123 -4.66 3.81 -5.54
C LEU A 123 -3.47 2.86 -5.46
N SER A 124 -2.41 3.19 -6.20
CA SER A 124 -1.18 2.41 -6.25
C SER A 124 -0.25 2.73 -5.08
N GLY A 125 0.52 1.74 -4.65
CA GLY A 125 1.59 1.87 -3.67
C GLY A 125 1.19 1.49 -2.24
N ILE A 126 2.10 1.77 -1.31
CA ILE A 126 1.90 1.57 0.13
C ILE A 126 2.07 2.88 0.91
N PHE A 127 1.44 2.98 2.07
CA PHE A 127 1.51 4.18 2.90
C PHE A 127 2.79 4.25 3.73
N LYS A 128 3.51 5.37 3.63
CA LYS A 128 4.56 5.77 4.57
C LYS A 128 4.41 7.24 4.93
N SER A 129 4.26 7.51 6.23
CA SER A 129 3.94 8.85 6.75
C SER A 129 4.95 9.93 6.35
N TYR A 130 6.23 9.58 6.31
CA TYR A 130 7.33 10.50 6.01
C TYR A 130 7.44 10.90 4.52
N ASP A 131 6.83 10.14 3.61
CA ASP A 131 6.76 10.49 2.18
C ASP A 131 5.38 10.98 1.74
N TYR A 132 4.34 10.73 2.54
CA TYR A 132 2.95 11.06 2.21
C TYR A 132 2.73 12.52 1.81
N LYS A 133 3.48 13.46 2.38
CA LYS A 133 3.37 14.90 2.11
C LYS A 133 4.31 15.41 1.01
N LYS A 134 5.07 14.53 0.37
CA LYS A 134 5.96 14.88 -0.74
C LYS A 134 5.20 14.81 -2.07
N GLY A 135 5.82 15.35 -3.11
CA GLY A 135 5.45 15.08 -4.49
C GLY A 135 5.99 13.75 -5.01
N HIS A 136 5.66 13.45 -6.26
CA HIS A 136 6.35 12.44 -7.06
C HIS A 136 7.54 13.11 -7.74
N PHE A 137 8.75 12.94 -7.21
CA PHE A 137 9.97 13.62 -7.67
C PHE A 137 11.04 12.63 -8.13
N GLU A 138 10.84 11.35 -7.87
CA GLU A 138 11.79 10.28 -8.13
C GLU A 138 11.89 9.99 -9.63
N PHE A 139 13.09 9.68 -10.09
CA PHE A 139 13.36 9.19 -11.45
C PHE A 139 14.68 8.40 -11.45
N PRO A 140 14.89 7.48 -12.41
CA PRO A 140 16.14 6.73 -12.50
C PRO A 140 17.31 7.62 -12.98
N PRO A 141 18.54 7.38 -12.49
CA PRO A 141 18.93 6.32 -11.56
C PRO A 141 18.50 6.61 -10.11
N TYR A 142 17.86 5.64 -9.47
CA TYR A 142 17.44 5.75 -8.07
C TYR A 142 18.60 5.49 -7.11
N ASN A 143 18.61 6.24 -6.02
CA ASN A 143 19.35 5.89 -4.80
C ASN A 143 18.48 4.96 -3.90
N PRO A 144 19.02 4.38 -2.81
CA PRO A 144 18.26 3.48 -1.94
C PRO A 144 16.98 4.08 -1.34
N GLU A 145 16.93 5.39 -1.13
CA GLU A 145 15.78 6.11 -0.58
C GLU A 145 14.69 6.27 -1.65
N THR A 146 15.05 6.80 -2.82
CA THR A 146 14.13 7.04 -3.95
C THR A 146 13.64 5.75 -4.61
N LEU A 147 14.43 4.67 -4.52
CA LEU A 147 14.00 3.33 -4.93
C LEU A 147 12.80 2.84 -4.11
N ARG A 148 12.65 3.32 -2.87
CA ARG A 148 11.51 3.02 -1.98
C ARG A 148 10.42 4.07 -2.09
N SER A 149 10.78 5.34 -1.98
CA SER A 149 9.80 6.43 -1.94
C SER A 149 8.95 6.52 -3.22
N VAL A 150 9.46 6.05 -4.37
CA VAL A 150 8.73 6.03 -5.65
C VAL A 150 7.40 5.26 -5.62
N TYR A 151 7.25 4.24 -4.78
CA TYR A 151 6.00 3.49 -4.63
C TYR A 151 5.20 3.87 -3.38
N HIS A 152 5.62 4.88 -2.61
CA HIS A 152 4.83 5.33 -1.48
C HIS A 152 3.63 6.17 -1.93
N ILE A 153 2.49 6.03 -1.27
CA ILE A 153 1.29 6.82 -1.54
C ILE A 153 1.54 8.31 -1.25
N ARG A 154 1.03 9.22 -2.10
CA ARG A 154 1.09 10.67 -1.89
C ARG A 154 -0.28 11.26 -1.55
N ASN A 155 -0.28 12.32 -0.73
CA ASN A 155 -1.49 13.02 -0.32
C ASN A 155 -2.23 13.67 -1.49
N ILE A 156 -1.55 14.03 -2.57
CA ILE A 156 -2.15 14.61 -3.77
C ILE A 156 -3.05 13.60 -4.49
N ASP A 157 -2.68 12.32 -4.51
CA ASP A 157 -3.47 11.28 -5.17
C ASP A 157 -4.72 10.95 -4.36
N VAL A 158 -4.58 10.86 -3.03
CA VAL A 158 -5.71 10.76 -2.09
C VAL A 158 -6.64 11.97 -2.23
N PHE A 159 -6.07 13.17 -2.33
CA PHE A 159 -6.84 14.40 -2.48
C PHE A 159 -7.69 14.40 -3.75
N LYS A 160 -7.13 13.99 -4.91
CA LYS A 160 -7.87 13.84 -6.17
C LYS A 160 -9.02 12.85 -6.03
N LEU A 161 -8.76 11.68 -5.44
CA LEU A 161 -9.78 10.66 -5.24
C LEU A 161 -10.92 11.13 -4.32
N LYS A 162 -10.63 11.96 -3.31
CA LYS A 162 -11.65 12.59 -2.44
C LYS A 162 -12.51 13.66 -3.14
N GLN A 163 -12.21 14.01 -4.39
CA GLN A 163 -13.05 14.92 -5.17
C GLN A 163 -14.21 14.19 -5.88
N ILE A 164 -14.16 12.86 -5.93
CA ILE A 164 -15.17 12.01 -6.56
C ILE A 164 -16.49 12.13 -5.81
N LYS A 165 -17.59 12.35 -6.53
CA LYS A 165 -18.96 12.42 -6.01
C LYS A 165 -19.84 11.32 -6.54
N MET A 166 -19.61 10.87 -7.78
CA MET A 166 -20.38 9.76 -8.33
C MET A 166 -19.99 8.45 -7.64
N PRO A 167 -20.93 7.50 -7.44
CA PRO A 167 -20.62 6.23 -6.77
C PRO A 167 -19.54 5.41 -7.48
N ILE A 168 -18.66 4.78 -6.70
CA ILE A 168 -17.68 3.82 -7.18
C ILE A 168 -18.16 2.40 -6.88
N ASP A 169 -18.05 1.50 -7.85
CA ASP A 169 -18.50 0.12 -7.69
C ASP A 169 -17.40 -0.75 -7.06
N ILE A 170 -16.17 -0.63 -7.56
CA ILE A 170 -14.98 -1.37 -7.10
C ILE A 170 -13.86 -0.39 -6.81
N PHE A 171 -13.20 -0.54 -5.66
CA PHE A 171 -11.98 0.20 -5.34
C PHE A 171 -10.84 -0.74 -4.97
N MET A 172 -9.61 -0.43 -5.42
CA MET A 172 -8.43 -1.27 -5.21
C MET A 172 -7.32 -0.49 -4.49
N THR A 173 -6.70 -1.11 -3.48
CA THR A 173 -5.47 -0.62 -2.84
C THR A 173 -4.53 -1.78 -2.59
N HIS A 174 -3.21 -1.57 -2.61
CA HIS A 174 -2.29 -2.67 -2.31
C HIS A 174 -2.33 -3.02 -0.83
N ASP A 175 -2.01 -2.06 0.03
CA ASP A 175 -2.17 -2.19 1.47
C ASP A 175 -3.65 -2.10 1.90
N TRP A 176 -3.93 -2.67 3.07
CA TRP A 176 -5.29 -2.70 3.58
C TRP A 176 -5.70 -1.35 4.15
N PRO A 177 -6.98 -0.94 4.04
CA PRO A 177 -7.51 0.16 4.83
C PRO A 177 -7.30 -0.10 6.33
N ARG A 178 -6.66 0.85 7.02
CA ARG A 178 -6.42 0.74 8.45
C ARG A 178 -7.73 0.47 9.21
N GLY A 179 -7.72 -0.52 10.09
CA GLY A 179 -8.87 -0.90 10.91
C GLY A 179 -9.88 -1.83 10.25
N ILE A 180 -9.72 -2.18 8.96
CA ILE A 180 -10.69 -3.06 8.27
C ILE A 180 -10.80 -4.46 8.90
N TYR A 181 -9.75 -4.90 9.60
CA TYR A 181 -9.74 -6.17 10.30
C TYR A 181 -10.81 -6.25 11.40
N HIS A 182 -11.25 -5.13 11.98
CA HIS A 182 -12.36 -5.12 12.96
C HIS A 182 -13.71 -5.59 12.40
N TYR A 183 -13.86 -5.62 11.07
CA TYR A 183 -15.09 -5.97 10.37
C TYR A 183 -15.09 -7.40 9.80
N GLY A 184 -14.09 -8.21 10.16
CA GLY A 184 -13.98 -9.61 9.79
C GLY A 184 -13.54 -10.48 10.97
N ASN A 185 -13.01 -11.67 10.68
CA ASN A 185 -12.58 -12.60 11.72
C ASN A 185 -11.13 -12.33 12.16
N THR A 186 -10.91 -11.29 12.96
CA THR A 186 -9.58 -10.92 13.49
C THR A 186 -8.92 -12.06 14.24
N ASN A 187 -9.68 -12.87 14.97
CA ASN A 187 -9.13 -14.01 15.71
C ASN A 187 -8.51 -15.05 14.76
N GLN A 188 -9.16 -15.33 13.63
CA GLN A 188 -8.60 -16.21 12.60
C GLN A 188 -7.36 -15.59 11.95
N LEU A 189 -7.39 -14.28 11.64
CA LEU A 189 -6.24 -13.56 11.09
C LEU A 189 -5.02 -13.67 12.02
N LEU A 190 -5.19 -13.39 13.31
CA LEU A 190 -4.11 -13.45 14.30
C LEU A 190 -3.64 -14.87 14.63
N ARG A 191 -4.46 -15.89 14.36
CA ARG A 191 -4.01 -17.30 14.42
C ARG A 191 -3.09 -17.64 13.25
N GLN A 192 -3.38 -17.12 12.05
CA GLN A 192 -2.57 -17.36 10.85
C GLN A 192 -1.30 -16.49 10.83
N LYS A 193 -1.41 -15.23 11.28
CA LYS A 193 -0.35 -14.22 11.22
C LYS A 193 -0.15 -13.60 12.59
N LYS A 194 0.48 -14.35 13.51
CA LYS A 194 0.65 -13.96 14.92
C LYS A 194 1.35 -12.60 15.08
N PHE A 195 2.30 -12.27 14.21
CA PHE A 195 3.08 -11.03 14.25
C PHE A 195 2.23 -9.77 14.02
N LEU A 196 1.06 -9.88 13.39
CA LEU A 196 0.13 -8.75 13.21
C LEU A 196 -0.57 -8.32 14.50
N ARG A 197 -0.45 -9.11 15.59
CA ARG A 197 -1.15 -8.86 16.86
C ARG A 197 -0.88 -7.47 17.42
N GLN A 198 0.39 -7.07 17.47
CA GLN A 198 0.77 -5.76 18.02
C GLN A 198 0.17 -4.61 17.21
N GLU A 199 0.18 -4.71 15.88
CA GLU A 199 -0.39 -3.67 15.02
C GLU A 199 -1.92 -3.61 15.09
N VAL A 200 -2.58 -4.76 15.25
CA VAL A 200 -4.02 -4.86 15.48
C VAL A 200 -4.41 -4.25 16.83
N GLU A 201 -3.69 -4.57 17.90
CA GLU A 201 -3.95 -4.07 19.26
C GLU A 201 -3.67 -2.57 19.39
N SER A 202 -2.63 -2.07 18.70
CA SER A 202 -2.31 -0.63 18.65
C SER A 202 -3.10 0.16 17.62
N SER A 203 -3.99 -0.47 16.85
CA SER A 203 -4.78 0.17 15.79
C SER A 203 -3.94 0.82 14.67
N THR A 204 -2.79 0.22 14.36
CA THR A 204 -1.83 0.72 13.36
C THR A 204 -1.77 -0.12 12.09
N LEU A 205 -2.31 -1.35 12.08
CA LEU A 205 -2.30 -2.23 10.91
C LEU A 205 -3.06 -1.62 9.73
N GLY A 206 -2.36 -1.40 8.62
CA GLY A 206 -2.90 -0.90 7.35
C GLY A 206 -2.72 0.60 7.13
N SER A 207 -3.21 1.07 5.99
CA SER A 207 -3.03 2.42 5.47
C SER A 207 -4.09 3.40 5.99
N PRO A 208 -3.68 4.47 6.68
CA PRO A 208 -4.57 5.58 7.04
C PRO A 208 -5.19 6.26 5.81
N ALA A 209 -4.43 6.39 4.71
CA ALA A 209 -4.91 6.98 3.46
C ALA A 209 -6.02 6.14 2.83
N ALA A 210 -5.85 4.82 2.79
CA ALA A 210 -6.87 3.90 2.30
C ALA A 210 -8.11 3.89 3.21
N ALA A 211 -7.95 3.99 4.53
CA ALA A 211 -9.06 4.11 5.47
C ALA A 211 -9.89 5.39 5.24
N GLU A 212 -9.23 6.52 5.00
CA GLU A 212 -9.89 7.80 4.67
C GLU A 212 -10.69 7.69 3.37
N LEU A 213 -10.13 7.06 2.35
CA LEU A 213 -10.82 6.82 1.08
C LEU A 213 -11.98 5.85 1.21
N LEU A 214 -11.85 4.80 2.02
CA LEU A 214 -12.93 3.84 2.28
C LEU A 214 -14.14 4.51 2.94
N ASP A 215 -13.93 5.33 3.96
CA ASP A 215 -15.00 6.09 4.62
C ASP A 215 -15.64 7.14 3.67
N HIS A 216 -14.83 7.75 2.82
CA HIS A 216 -15.28 8.79 1.90
C HIS A 216 -16.08 8.23 0.70
N LEU A 217 -15.50 7.27 -0.03
CA LEU A 217 -16.03 6.75 -1.29
C LEU A 217 -17.12 5.69 -1.09
N GLN A 218 -17.02 4.90 -0.02
CA GLN A 218 -17.97 3.85 0.34
C GLN A 218 -18.36 2.93 -0.85
N PRO A 219 -17.38 2.31 -1.55
CA PRO A 219 -17.65 1.52 -2.74
C PRO A 219 -18.36 0.21 -2.41
N THR A 220 -18.96 -0.46 -3.40
CA THR A 220 -19.61 -1.76 -3.17
C THR A 220 -18.59 -2.83 -2.81
N TYR A 221 -17.45 -2.84 -3.50
CA TYR A 221 -16.33 -3.75 -3.27
C TYR A 221 -15.04 -2.99 -3.00
N TRP A 222 -14.25 -3.50 -2.05
CA TRP A 222 -12.89 -3.06 -1.82
C TRP A 222 -11.94 -4.26 -1.89
N PHE A 223 -10.95 -4.20 -2.76
CA PHE A 223 -9.97 -5.27 -2.94
C PHE A 223 -8.56 -4.82 -2.54
N SER A 224 -7.88 -5.67 -1.76
CA SER A 224 -6.51 -5.42 -1.32
C SER A 224 -5.61 -6.66 -1.32
N ALA A 225 -4.31 -6.48 -1.06
CA ALA A 225 -3.34 -7.56 -1.02
C ALA A 225 -2.29 -7.32 0.09
N HIS A 226 -1.00 -7.41 -0.26
CA HIS A 226 0.18 -7.10 0.57
C HIS A 226 0.45 -8.03 1.78
N LEU A 227 -0.54 -8.28 2.63
CA LEU A 227 -0.37 -9.05 3.88
C LEU A 227 -0.24 -10.58 3.68
N HIS A 228 -0.32 -11.05 2.43
CA HIS A 228 -0.21 -12.46 2.04
C HIS A 228 -1.14 -13.36 2.87
N VAL A 229 -2.42 -12.97 2.95
CA VAL A 229 -3.46 -13.70 3.67
C VAL A 229 -4.81 -13.38 3.06
N LYS A 230 -5.66 -14.41 2.91
CA LYS A 230 -7.05 -14.19 2.54
C LYS A 230 -7.84 -13.69 3.75
N PHE A 231 -8.49 -12.55 3.60
CA PHE A 231 -9.36 -12.00 4.62
C PHE A 231 -10.56 -11.30 3.99
N ALA A 232 -11.74 -11.63 4.50
CA ALA A 232 -13.00 -11.06 4.07
C ALA A 232 -13.65 -10.30 5.24
N ALA A 233 -14.20 -9.12 4.95
CA ALA A 233 -14.87 -8.29 5.93
C ALA A 233 -16.09 -7.59 5.33
N LEU A 234 -17.07 -7.28 6.19
CA LEU A 234 -18.23 -6.47 5.85
C LEU A 234 -18.19 -5.18 6.64
N MET A 235 -17.72 -4.10 6.01
CA MET A 235 -17.70 -2.78 6.63
C MET A 235 -19.04 -2.10 6.41
N GLN A 236 -19.76 -1.86 7.50
CA GLN A 236 -20.98 -1.06 7.49
C GLN A 236 -20.62 0.41 7.69
N HIS A 237 -21.02 1.25 6.73
CA HIS A 237 -20.85 2.69 6.80
C HIS A 237 -21.95 3.34 7.62
N GLU A 238 -21.61 4.41 8.33
CA GLU A 238 -22.60 5.20 9.04
C GLU A 238 -23.63 5.81 8.06
N ALA A 239 -24.90 5.78 8.47
CA ALA A 239 -25.99 6.33 7.68
C ALA A 239 -25.87 7.86 7.60
N LYS A 240 -25.49 8.38 6.42
CA LYS A 240 -25.52 9.81 6.14
C LYS A 240 -26.93 10.23 5.71
N ASN A 241 -27.45 11.34 6.26
CA ASN A 241 -28.68 12.01 5.83
C ASN A 241 -29.95 11.12 5.74
N ASN A 242 -30.22 10.27 6.75
CA ASN A 242 -31.35 9.33 6.78
C ASN A 242 -31.40 8.31 5.62
N ALA A 243 -30.29 8.11 4.90
CA ALA A 243 -30.17 7.04 3.92
C ALA A 243 -29.95 5.68 4.61
N ALA A 244 -30.27 4.59 3.92
CA ALA A 244 -29.94 3.25 4.40
C ALA A 244 -28.41 3.11 4.55
N PRO A 245 -27.92 2.44 5.61
CA PRO A 245 -26.50 2.21 5.80
C PRO A 245 -25.94 1.43 4.60
N LYS A 246 -24.86 1.94 4.01
CA LYS A 246 -24.14 1.26 2.93
C LYS A 246 -23.21 0.21 3.52
N ILE A 247 -22.95 -0.84 2.76
CA ILE A 247 -22.02 -1.91 3.14
C ILE A 247 -20.98 -2.05 2.04
N THR A 248 -19.71 -1.99 2.41
CA THR A 248 -18.60 -2.36 1.53
C THR A 248 -18.16 -3.78 1.83
N LYS A 249 -18.06 -4.59 0.79
CA LYS A 249 -17.50 -5.95 0.87
C LYS A 249 -16.00 -5.87 0.63
N PHE A 250 -15.23 -6.07 1.70
CA PHE A 250 -13.78 -6.12 1.63
C PHE A 250 -13.31 -7.55 1.36
N LEU A 251 -12.36 -7.70 0.44
CA LEU A 251 -11.64 -8.95 0.22
C LEU A 251 -10.16 -8.63 0.00
N SER A 252 -9.32 -9.35 0.72
CA SER A 252 -7.90 -9.45 0.42
C SER A 252 -7.53 -10.88 0.11
N LEU A 253 -6.48 -11.05 -0.69
CA LEU A 253 -6.01 -12.35 -1.16
C LEU A 253 -4.52 -12.50 -0.93
N ASP A 254 -4.09 -13.76 -0.91
CA ASP A 254 -2.69 -14.13 -0.76
C ASP A 254 -1.92 -13.89 -2.07
N LYS A 255 -0.62 -14.15 -2.04
CA LYS A 255 0.23 -14.11 -3.24
C LYS A 255 0.19 -15.42 -4.01
N CYS A 256 0.50 -15.36 -5.31
CA CYS A 256 0.46 -16.50 -6.24
C CYS A 256 1.49 -17.61 -5.92
N LEU A 257 1.22 -18.38 -4.86
CA LEU A 257 1.99 -19.54 -4.43
C LEU A 257 1.12 -20.81 -4.31
N PRO A 258 1.74 -22.00 -4.39
CA PRO A 258 1.03 -23.27 -4.19
C PRO A 258 0.27 -23.30 -2.86
N HIS A 259 -0.96 -23.83 -2.90
CA HIS A 259 -1.84 -24.02 -1.75
C HIS A 259 -2.25 -22.72 -1.01
N ARG A 260 -2.10 -21.56 -1.65
CA ARG A 260 -2.58 -20.27 -1.13
C ARG A 260 -3.84 -19.80 -1.85
N ASP A 261 -4.64 -19.01 -1.14
CA ASP A 261 -5.85 -18.39 -1.68
C ASP A 261 -5.53 -17.07 -2.38
N PHE A 262 -4.87 -17.14 -3.54
CA PHE A 262 -4.38 -15.96 -4.27
C PHE A 262 -5.34 -15.40 -5.32
N LEU A 263 -6.35 -16.18 -5.71
CA LEU A 263 -7.30 -15.85 -6.77
C LEU A 263 -8.72 -16.17 -6.33
N GLN A 264 -9.66 -15.26 -6.60
CA GLN A 264 -11.08 -15.49 -6.35
C GLN A 264 -11.96 -14.85 -7.43
N ILE A 265 -12.93 -15.62 -7.94
CA ILE A 265 -13.93 -15.11 -8.87
C ILE A 265 -15.11 -14.54 -8.07
N VAL A 266 -15.50 -13.30 -8.38
CA VAL A 266 -16.66 -12.62 -7.81
C VAL A 266 -17.62 -12.23 -8.92
N GLU A 267 -18.91 -12.18 -8.58
CA GLU A 267 -19.96 -11.73 -9.49
C GLU A 267 -20.28 -10.26 -9.24
N VAL A 268 -20.16 -9.46 -10.30
CA VAL A 268 -20.45 -8.04 -10.30
C VAL A 268 -21.53 -7.78 -11.33
N ALA A 269 -22.58 -7.07 -10.91
CA ALA A 269 -23.65 -6.66 -11.80
C ALA A 269 -23.09 -5.68 -12.84
N ASP A 270 -23.13 -6.08 -14.10
CA ASP A 270 -22.86 -5.17 -15.22
C ASP A 270 -24.10 -4.29 -15.49
N ARG A 271 -23.93 -3.28 -16.33
CA ARG A 271 -25.03 -2.41 -16.76
C ARG A 271 -25.38 -2.74 -18.22
N PRO A 272 -26.58 -3.28 -18.51
CA PRO A 272 -26.96 -3.67 -19.87
C PRO A 272 -26.83 -2.52 -20.87
N GLY A 273 -26.29 -2.82 -22.06
CA GLY A 273 -26.07 -1.82 -23.12
C GLY A 273 -24.81 -0.96 -22.95
N SER A 274 -23.97 -1.26 -21.95
CA SER A 274 -22.66 -0.62 -21.80
C SER A 274 -21.65 -1.17 -22.82
N SER A 275 -20.58 -0.40 -23.05
CA SER A 275 -19.46 -0.83 -23.88
C SER A 275 -18.76 -2.07 -23.29
N GLU A 276 -18.33 -2.96 -24.19
CA GLU A 276 -17.46 -4.10 -23.89
C GLU A 276 -15.97 -3.69 -23.86
N HIS A 277 -15.66 -2.43 -24.18
CA HIS A 277 -14.31 -1.88 -24.12
C HIS A 277 -14.06 -1.17 -22.78
N LEU A 278 -12.78 -0.99 -22.46
CA LEU A 278 -12.36 -0.16 -21.35
C LEU A 278 -12.55 1.32 -21.72
N GLU A 279 -13.16 2.09 -20.84
CA GLU A 279 -13.46 3.51 -21.06
C GLU A 279 -12.84 4.39 -19.98
N TYR A 280 -12.45 5.60 -20.36
CA TYR A 280 -12.14 6.66 -19.42
C TYR A 280 -13.38 7.03 -18.60
N ASP A 281 -13.14 7.41 -17.34
CA ASP A 281 -14.16 8.01 -16.48
C ASP A 281 -14.15 9.54 -16.60
N PRO A 282 -15.24 10.17 -17.07
CA PRO A 282 -15.26 11.61 -17.34
C PRO A 282 -15.16 12.46 -16.07
N GLU A 283 -15.67 11.99 -14.92
CA GLU A 283 -15.52 12.68 -13.63
C GLU A 283 -14.05 12.68 -13.22
N TRP A 284 -13.37 11.54 -13.30
CA TRP A 284 -11.95 11.42 -12.98
C TRP A 284 -11.07 12.32 -13.86
N LEU A 285 -11.27 12.30 -15.17
CA LEU A 285 -10.53 13.16 -16.09
C LEU A 285 -10.78 14.65 -15.81
N ALA A 286 -12.01 15.02 -15.44
CA ALA A 286 -12.32 16.40 -15.07
C ALA A 286 -11.62 16.81 -13.75
N ILE A 287 -11.52 15.90 -12.78
CA ILE A 287 -10.75 16.11 -11.54
C ILE A 287 -9.26 16.27 -11.85
N LEU A 288 -8.69 15.44 -12.74
CA LEU A 288 -7.30 15.57 -13.16
C LEU A 288 -7.03 16.96 -13.75
N LYS A 289 -7.88 17.45 -14.66
CA LYS A 289 -7.77 18.80 -15.22
C LYS A 289 -7.92 19.90 -14.16
N ALA A 290 -8.88 19.74 -13.24
CA ALA A 290 -9.13 20.72 -12.20
C ALA A 290 -7.97 20.84 -11.20
N THR A 291 -7.22 19.76 -11.01
CA THR A 291 -6.12 19.65 -10.02
C THR A 291 -4.73 19.69 -10.64
N ASP A 292 -4.60 19.90 -11.95
CA ASP A 292 -3.32 19.86 -12.67
C ASP A 292 -2.29 20.84 -12.09
N ASN A 293 -2.74 22.05 -11.75
CA ASN A 293 -1.90 23.09 -11.15
C ASN A 293 -1.48 22.81 -9.69
N LEU A 294 -2.00 21.76 -9.06
CA LEU A 294 -1.62 21.34 -7.71
C LEU A 294 -0.48 20.32 -7.70
N GLN A 295 -0.07 19.84 -8.88
CA GLN A 295 1.02 18.87 -9.01
C GLN A 295 2.36 19.55 -8.71
N LYS A 296 3.07 19.02 -7.72
CA LYS A 296 4.37 19.52 -7.27
C LYS A 296 5.36 18.36 -7.22
N PRO A 297 6.17 18.12 -8.26
CA PRO A 297 7.15 17.03 -8.27
C PRO A 297 8.39 17.41 -7.44
N SER A 298 8.21 17.53 -6.12
CA SER A 298 9.27 17.96 -5.20
C SER A 298 9.31 17.08 -3.96
N CYS A 299 10.49 16.92 -3.36
CA CYS A 299 10.67 16.26 -2.07
C CYS A 299 10.22 17.13 -0.88
N ASN A 300 9.87 18.39 -1.11
CA ASN A 300 9.41 19.32 -0.08
C ASN A 300 8.01 18.95 0.42
N PHE A 301 7.81 19.10 1.73
CA PHE A 301 6.50 18.86 2.33
C PHE A 301 5.49 19.90 1.89
N TRP A 302 4.32 19.41 1.49
CA TRP A 302 3.21 20.20 1.01
C TRP A 302 1.89 19.51 1.39
N ASN A 303 0.87 20.31 1.67
CA ASN A 303 -0.49 19.82 1.89
C ASN A 303 -1.41 20.36 0.79
N PRO A 304 -2.25 19.51 0.18
CA PRO A 304 -3.27 19.98 -0.74
C PRO A 304 -4.25 20.93 -0.02
N PRO A 305 -4.99 21.78 -0.77
CA PRO A 305 -5.95 22.72 -0.21
C PRO A 305 -6.99 22.05 0.70
N GLN A 306 -7.36 22.72 1.79
CA GLN A 306 -8.33 22.23 2.78
C GLN A 306 -9.38 23.32 3.10
N ASP A 307 -10.55 22.87 3.57
CA ASP A 307 -11.60 23.74 4.09
C ASP A 307 -11.26 24.21 5.51
N ASN A 308 -10.31 25.14 5.61
CA ASN A 308 -9.82 25.68 6.88
C ASN A 308 -9.77 27.21 6.90
N GLY A 309 -10.37 27.87 5.91
CA GLY A 309 -10.36 29.33 5.75
C GLY A 309 -9.03 29.92 5.23
N LEU A 310 -7.97 29.13 5.07
CA LEU A 310 -6.68 29.59 4.50
C LEU A 310 -6.64 29.47 2.97
N HIS A 311 -7.44 28.57 2.39
CA HIS A 311 -7.49 28.36 0.95
C HIS A 311 -8.74 28.99 0.35
N THR A 312 -8.58 29.69 -0.78
CA THR A 312 -9.69 30.27 -1.54
C THR A 312 -10.52 29.22 -2.29
N ARG A 313 -9.92 28.07 -2.61
CA ARG A 313 -10.57 26.92 -3.24
C ARG A 313 -9.99 25.63 -2.69
N TRP A 314 -10.87 24.72 -2.25
CA TRP A 314 -10.54 23.38 -1.77
C TRP A 314 -11.40 22.28 -2.40
N ASP A 315 -12.56 22.65 -2.95
CA ASP A 315 -13.41 21.73 -3.70
C ASP A 315 -13.02 21.76 -5.19
N PHE A 316 -12.60 20.60 -5.67
CA PHE A 316 -12.22 20.33 -7.06
C PHE A 316 -13.08 19.21 -7.65
N SER A 317 -14.24 18.93 -7.06
CA SER A 317 -15.23 18.03 -7.64
C SER A 317 -15.65 18.49 -9.03
N ALA A 318 -15.89 17.53 -9.91
CA ALA A 318 -16.22 17.81 -11.30
C ALA A 318 -17.66 18.35 -11.41
N SER A 319 -17.82 19.49 -12.09
CA SER A 319 -19.15 19.94 -12.53
C SER A 319 -19.58 19.19 -13.79
N GLU A 320 -20.88 19.23 -14.10
CA GLU A 320 -21.41 18.62 -15.31
C GLU A 320 -20.80 19.23 -16.58
N GLU A 321 -20.57 20.55 -16.59
CA GLU A 321 -19.92 21.27 -17.67
C GLU A 321 -18.46 20.84 -17.84
N ALA A 322 -17.74 20.60 -16.73
CA ALA A 322 -16.37 20.12 -16.77
C ALA A 322 -16.28 18.71 -17.37
N MET A 323 -17.20 17.81 -16.98
CA MET A 323 -17.29 16.47 -17.56
C MET A 323 -17.65 16.50 -19.05
N MET A 324 -18.63 17.32 -19.45
CA MET A 324 -18.98 17.53 -20.86
C MET A 324 -17.80 18.07 -21.67
N LYS A 325 -17.03 19.00 -21.10
CA LYS A 325 -15.82 19.53 -21.75
C LYS A 325 -14.78 18.44 -21.99
N VAL A 326 -14.52 17.58 -21.01
CA VAL A 326 -13.60 16.43 -21.18
C VAL A 326 -14.07 15.52 -22.31
N VAL A 327 -15.36 15.17 -22.34
CA VAL A 327 -15.94 14.33 -23.38
C VAL A 327 -15.76 15.00 -24.76
N SER A 328 -15.96 16.30 -24.85
CA SER A 328 -15.72 17.08 -26.08
C SER A 328 -14.24 17.12 -26.47
N ASP A 329 -13.33 17.28 -25.50
CA ASP A 329 -11.87 17.28 -25.74
C ASP A 329 -11.43 15.89 -26.29
N LEU A 330 -12.12 14.81 -25.91
CA LEU A 330 -11.97 13.45 -26.45
C LEU A 330 -12.81 13.14 -27.69
N SER A 331 -13.35 14.16 -28.36
CA SER A 331 -14.18 14.01 -29.57
C SER A 331 -15.45 13.15 -29.38
N GLY A 332 -15.94 13.02 -28.15
CA GLY A 332 -17.14 12.26 -27.81
C GLY A 332 -16.92 10.77 -27.58
N ASP A 333 -15.71 10.25 -27.78
CA ASP A 333 -15.38 8.85 -27.55
C ASP A 333 -14.60 8.69 -26.25
N LEU A 334 -15.16 7.92 -25.31
CA LEU A 334 -14.53 7.63 -24.03
C LEU A 334 -13.78 6.29 -24.04
N CYS A 335 -13.83 5.53 -25.14
CA CYS A 335 -13.07 4.30 -25.27
C CYS A 335 -11.57 4.60 -25.13
N ILE A 336 -10.89 3.86 -24.25
CA ILE A 336 -9.44 3.96 -24.13
C ILE A 336 -8.82 3.35 -25.39
N PRO A 337 -8.01 4.08 -26.15
CA PRO A 337 -7.42 3.56 -27.40
C PRO A 337 -6.45 2.41 -27.08
N GLU A 338 -6.48 1.34 -27.87
CA GLU A 338 -5.53 0.21 -27.75
C GLU A 338 -4.16 0.56 -28.39
N ASN A 339 -3.52 1.63 -27.94
CA ASN A 339 -2.31 2.23 -28.52
C ASN A 339 -1.00 1.79 -27.84
N PHE A 340 -0.95 0.57 -27.27
CA PHE A 340 0.27 0.04 -26.64
C PHE A 340 1.48 0.03 -27.59
N SER A 341 2.60 0.60 -27.13
CA SER A 341 3.90 0.59 -27.81
C SER A 341 5.05 0.25 -26.86
N LEU A 342 6.10 -0.39 -27.38
CA LEU A 342 7.33 -0.61 -26.63
C LEU A 342 8.08 0.72 -26.45
N THR A 343 8.37 1.10 -25.21
CA THR A 343 9.18 2.30 -24.89
C THR A 343 10.66 1.98 -24.70
N VAL A 344 11.00 0.74 -24.32
CA VAL A 344 12.37 0.22 -24.19
C VAL A 344 12.50 -1.19 -24.81
N PRO A 345 13.72 -1.67 -25.13
CA PRO A 345 13.92 -3.06 -25.57
C PRO A 345 13.45 -4.07 -24.52
N ALA A 346 12.76 -5.12 -24.96
CA ALA A 346 12.35 -6.23 -24.10
C ALA A 346 13.53 -7.15 -23.76
N TYR A 347 13.42 -7.89 -22.66
CA TYR A 347 14.35 -8.96 -22.30
C TYR A 347 14.43 -10.01 -23.41
N ASP A 348 15.66 -10.41 -23.75
CA ASP A 348 15.94 -11.51 -24.66
C ASP A 348 16.70 -12.61 -23.90
N PRO A 349 16.04 -13.75 -23.59
CA PRO A 349 16.68 -14.87 -22.91
C PRO A 349 17.91 -15.43 -23.65
N SER A 350 17.99 -15.24 -24.98
CA SER A 350 19.14 -15.68 -25.78
C SER A 350 20.34 -14.72 -25.70
N ARG A 351 20.11 -13.47 -25.26
CA ARG A 351 21.11 -12.41 -25.18
C ARG A 351 20.93 -11.57 -23.91
N PRO A 352 21.09 -12.16 -22.72
CA PRO A 352 20.89 -11.44 -21.46
C PRO A 352 21.86 -10.26 -21.31
N GLN A 353 21.36 -9.16 -20.74
CA GLN A 353 22.04 -7.90 -20.50
C GLN A 353 22.06 -7.58 -18.98
N PRO A 354 22.79 -8.32 -18.14
CA PRO A 354 22.80 -8.10 -16.68
C PRO A 354 23.30 -6.70 -16.29
N ASN A 355 24.07 -6.06 -17.17
CA ASN A 355 24.61 -4.72 -16.97
C ASN A 355 23.71 -3.61 -17.54
N ALA A 356 22.52 -3.92 -18.06
CA ALA A 356 21.57 -2.90 -18.53
C ALA A 356 21.27 -1.88 -17.42
N HIS A 357 21.30 -0.60 -17.77
CA HIS A 357 21.00 0.48 -16.83
C HIS A 357 19.49 0.78 -16.84
N PRO A 358 18.92 1.20 -15.70
CA PRO A 358 17.59 1.80 -15.65
C PRO A 358 17.42 2.88 -16.72
N ALA A 359 16.31 2.82 -17.45
CA ALA A 359 15.98 3.81 -18.46
C ALA A 359 14.99 4.85 -17.90
N TYR A 360 15.25 6.12 -18.21
CA TYR A 360 14.30 7.22 -18.09
C TYR A 360 13.66 7.43 -19.47
N SER A 361 12.41 6.98 -19.66
CA SER A 361 11.72 7.01 -20.96
C SER A 361 10.32 7.59 -20.81
N THR A 362 9.89 8.40 -21.77
CA THR A 362 8.51 8.89 -21.81
C THR A 362 7.61 7.87 -22.51
N ASN A 363 6.31 7.87 -22.17
CA ASN A 363 5.33 7.02 -22.84
C ASN A 363 4.45 7.83 -23.81
N PRO A 364 4.32 7.40 -25.09
CA PRO A 364 3.44 8.06 -26.05
C PRO A 364 1.99 8.19 -25.58
N GLN A 365 1.48 7.22 -24.81
CA GLN A 365 0.11 7.25 -24.28
C GLN A 365 -0.10 8.43 -23.33
N THR A 366 0.82 8.63 -22.38
CA THR A 366 0.79 9.76 -21.46
C THR A 366 1.00 11.07 -22.18
N THR A 367 1.94 11.13 -23.12
CA THR A 367 2.17 12.33 -23.94
C THR A 367 0.91 12.75 -24.71
N GLU A 368 0.23 11.79 -25.34
CA GLU A 368 -1.01 12.04 -26.10
C GLU A 368 -2.16 12.49 -25.19
N LEU A 369 -2.35 11.83 -24.04
CA LEU A 369 -3.37 12.20 -23.06
C LEU A 369 -3.13 13.61 -22.50
N CYS A 370 -1.88 13.92 -22.14
CA CYS A 370 -1.47 15.24 -21.67
C CYS A 370 -1.71 16.32 -22.72
N ALA A 371 -1.36 16.07 -23.97
CA ALA A 371 -1.62 17.00 -25.07
C ALA A 371 -3.13 17.24 -25.29
N THR A 372 -3.92 16.16 -25.27
CA THR A 372 -5.36 16.21 -25.52
C THR A 372 -6.12 16.93 -24.41
N LEU A 373 -5.77 16.65 -23.14
CA LEU A 373 -6.48 17.19 -21.98
C LEU A 373 -5.80 18.42 -21.39
N SER A 374 -4.66 18.86 -21.94
CA SER A 374 -3.83 19.94 -21.38
C SER A 374 -3.41 19.64 -19.94
N LEU A 375 -2.97 18.41 -19.70
CA LEU A 375 -2.41 17.97 -18.42
C LEU A 375 -0.89 18.08 -18.43
N THR A 376 -0.33 18.19 -17.24
CA THR A 376 1.10 18.17 -16.99
C THR A 376 1.63 16.73 -16.98
N ASP A 377 2.75 16.46 -17.66
CA ASP A 377 3.44 15.18 -17.54
C ASP A 377 4.38 15.22 -16.32
N ILE A 378 3.95 14.58 -15.22
CA ILE A 378 4.67 14.57 -13.93
C ILE A 378 6.08 14.00 -14.09
N TYR A 379 6.22 12.93 -14.87
CA TYR A 379 7.49 12.21 -14.97
C TYR A 379 8.52 13.01 -15.76
N ILE A 380 8.08 13.74 -16.78
CA ILE A 380 8.91 14.71 -17.50
C ILE A 380 9.36 15.83 -16.57
N LEU A 381 8.44 16.43 -15.80
CA LEU A 381 8.80 17.52 -14.89
C LEU A 381 9.82 17.09 -13.83
N SER A 382 9.67 15.89 -13.26
CA SER A 382 10.61 15.36 -12.25
C SER A 382 12.02 15.21 -12.81
N GLY A 383 12.17 14.77 -14.05
CA GLY A 383 13.49 14.66 -14.70
C GLY A 383 14.09 16.01 -15.12
N GLN A 384 13.26 16.99 -15.46
CA GLN A 384 13.71 18.34 -15.86
C GLN A 384 14.18 19.20 -14.68
N ALA A 385 13.50 19.13 -13.53
CA ALA A 385 13.88 19.88 -12.33
C ALA A 385 15.34 19.60 -11.90
N TYR A 386 15.83 18.39 -12.12
CA TYR A 386 17.21 18.02 -11.85
C TYR A 386 18.22 18.63 -12.84
N GLY A 387 17.82 18.86 -14.09
CA GLY A 387 18.68 19.45 -15.12
C GLY A 387 18.96 20.94 -14.90
N GLU A 388 18.04 21.67 -14.27
CA GLU A 388 18.22 23.09 -13.92
C GLU A 388 19.00 23.26 -12.61
N GLU A 389 18.75 22.43 -11.59
CA GLU A 389 19.50 22.48 -10.32
C GLU A 389 20.91 21.87 -10.44
N GLY A 390 21.11 20.87 -11.31
CA GLY A 390 22.41 20.25 -11.59
C GLY A 390 23.38 21.13 -12.40
N ALA A 391 22.92 22.23 -13.00
CA ALA A 391 23.76 23.18 -13.73
C ALA A 391 24.35 24.29 -12.83
N THR A 392 23.87 24.44 -11.60
CA THR A 392 24.30 25.51 -10.67
C THR A 392 24.79 25.03 -9.31
N GLY A 393 24.84 23.72 -9.05
CA GLY A 393 25.19 23.14 -7.74
C GLY A 393 26.51 22.35 -7.68
N ALA A 394 27.49 22.65 -8.54
CA ALA A 394 28.85 22.11 -8.43
C ALA A 394 29.79 23.15 -7.81
N THR A 395 29.52 23.54 -6.56
CA THR A 395 30.50 24.17 -5.69
C THR A 395 30.45 23.47 -4.34
N GLU A 396 31.60 22.96 -3.93
CA GLU A 396 31.88 22.38 -2.63
C GLU A 396 31.39 23.35 -1.55
N GLU A 397 30.35 22.97 -0.80
CA GLU A 397 29.92 23.72 0.39
C GLU A 397 30.59 23.09 1.62
N GLU A 398 31.51 23.86 2.19
CA GLU A 398 32.13 23.61 3.48
C GLU A 398 31.07 23.70 4.60
N GLU A 399 31.31 22.93 5.66
CA GLU A 399 30.51 22.86 6.88
C GLU A 399 30.49 24.21 7.61
N ASP A 400 29.31 24.82 7.76
CA ASP A 400 29.09 25.88 8.74
C ASP A 400 27.96 25.49 9.71
N GLU A 401 28.37 25.23 10.94
CA GLU A 401 27.55 25.14 12.15
C GLU A 401 26.96 26.53 12.47
N ASP A 402 25.63 26.71 12.43
CA ASP A 402 24.81 27.27 13.53
C ASP A 402 23.36 27.46 13.06
N SER A 403 22.40 26.70 13.58
CA SER A 403 21.00 27.14 13.61
C SER A 403 20.24 26.46 14.74
N THR A 404 19.90 27.26 15.74
CA THR A 404 19.27 26.86 16.99
C THR A 404 17.74 26.85 16.88
N GLY A 405 17.12 25.76 17.35
CA GLY A 405 15.84 25.78 18.07
C GLY A 405 14.55 25.62 17.26
N SER A 406 14.10 24.38 17.08
CA SER A 406 12.67 24.03 17.02
C SER A 406 12.47 22.71 17.76
N VAL A 407 11.41 22.67 18.58
CA VAL A 407 11.16 21.66 19.61
C VAL A 407 10.73 20.32 18.99
N ASP A 408 11.54 19.29 19.19
CA ASP A 408 11.24 17.90 18.77
C ASP A 408 10.30 17.20 19.76
N GLU A 409 9.28 16.51 19.22
CA GLU A 409 8.60 15.41 19.90
C GLU A 409 9.54 14.18 19.93
N PRO A 410 9.55 13.41 21.03
CA PRO A 410 10.51 12.32 21.21
C PRO A 410 10.16 11.13 20.30
N SER A 411 11.08 10.77 19.41
CA SER A 411 11.07 9.50 18.69
C SER A 411 11.36 8.35 19.66
N GLU A 412 10.38 7.49 19.91
CA GLU A 412 10.58 6.24 20.65
C GLU A 412 11.17 5.15 19.75
N TYR A 413 12.47 5.17 19.43
CA TYR A 413 13.24 3.95 19.12
C TYR A 413 14.75 4.20 19.36
N PRO A 414 15.45 3.32 20.10
CA PRO A 414 16.88 3.46 20.32
C PRO A 414 17.63 3.16 19.01
N THR A 415 18.34 4.17 18.50
CA THR A 415 19.25 4.02 17.36
C THR A 415 20.59 3.51 17.87
N ASP A 416 20.87 2.22 17.64
CA ASP A 416 22.20 1.66 17.80
C ASP A 416 22.65 1.12 16.44
N THR A 417 23.29 1.98 15.65
CA THR A 417 23.92 1.64 14.38
C THR A 417 25.35 1.18 14.62
N SER A 418 25.56 -0.13 14.78
CA SER A 418 26.85 -0.74 14.53
C SER A 418 26.74 -2.19 14.06
N GLY A 419 27.27 -2.47 12.86
CA GLY A 419 27.67 -3.81 12.43
C GLY A 419 26.78 -4.49 11.38
N LEU A 420 27.26 -4.46 10.13
CA LEU A 420 26.86 -5.27 8.96
C LEU A 420 25.52 -4.88 8.29
N SER A 421 25.66 -4.25 7.12
CA SER A 421 24.58 -4.00 6.15
C SER A 421 23.90 -5.31 5.75
N SER A 422 22.78 -5.63 6.41
CA SER A 422 21.79 -6.57 5.89
C SER A 422 20.91 -5.80 4.91
N SER A 423 20.87 -6.26 3.66
CA SER A 423 20.09 -5.69 2.55
C SER A 423 18.58 -5.97 2.72
N TYR A 424 18.01 -5.68 3.88
CA TYR A 424 16.62 -5.94 4.22
C TYR A 424 15.73 -4.81 3.66
N ASN A 425 14.65 -5.16 2.95
CA ASN A 425 13.63 -4.18 2.61
C ASN A 425 12.66 -4.07 3.79
N PRO A 426 12.60 -2.94 4.53
CA PRO A 426 11.69 -2.79 5.68
C PRO A 426 10.20 -2.80 5.28
N ASP A 427 9.91 -2.66 3.99
CA ASP A 427 8.56 -2.68 3.44
C ASP A 427 8.11 -4.09 2.99
N GLU A 428 9.00 -5.08 3.07
CA GLU A 428 8.71 -6.48 2.73
C GLU A 428 8.19 -7.24 3.95
N ILE A 429 7.09 -7.99 3.77
CA ILE A 429 6.59 -8.94 4.76
C ILE A 429 7.21 -10.31 4.48
N THR A 430 8.09 -10.78 5.38
CA THR A 430 8.75 -12.08 5.29
C THR A 430 7.77 -13.23 5.51
N ILE A 431 7.85 -14.26 4.67
CA ILE A 431 7.01 -15.48 4.76
C ILE A 431 7.56 -16.45 5.82
N GLU A 432 8.84 -16.31 6.18
CA GLU A 432 9.57 -17.28 7.00
C GLU A 432 9.06 -17.35 8.45
N ASP A 433 8.23 -16.40 8.90
CA ASP A 433 7.67 -16.35 10.25
C ASP A 433 6.36 -17.17 10.41
N GLU A 434 5.98 -17.98 9.41
CA GLU A 434 4.65 -18.62 9.31
C GLU A 434 4.52 -20.06 9.84
N TRP A 435 5.57 -20.69 10.37
CA TRP A 435 5.47 -22.11 10.81
C TRP A 435 6.12 -22.36 12.17
N GLU A 436 5.41 -22.01 13.25
CA GLU A 436 5.51 -22.79 14.49
C GLU A 436 4.35 -23.77 14.50
N GLU A 437 4.62 -25.03 14.15
CA GLU A 437 3.69 -26.13 14.37
C GLU A 437 3.37 -26.20 15.87
N VAL A 438 2.09 -26.08 16.21
CA VAL A 438 1.63 -26.36 17.57
C VAL A 438 1.50 -27.87 17.65
N GLU A 439 2.47 -28.53 18.27
CA GLU A 439 2.29 -29.91 18.75
C GLU A 439 1.18 -29.88 19.80
N ASP A 440 -0.01 -30.34 19.41
CA ASP A 440 -1.12 -30.53 20.33
C ASP A 440 -0.80 -31.77 21.17
N GLU A 441 -0.44 -31.56 22.44
CA GLU A 441 -0.22 -32.63 23.40
C GLU A 441 -1.50 -33.46 23.53
N GLY A 442 -1.43 -34.68 23.00
CA GLY A 442 -2.51 -35.65 23.05
C GLY A 442 -2.95 -35.92 24.48
N VAL A 443 -4.23 -35.66 24.74
CA VAL A 443 -4.92 -36.17 25.92
C VAL A 443 -5.01 -37.69 25.77
N GLU A 444 -4.20 -38.39 26.56
CA GLU A 444 -4.29 -39.83 26.77
C GLU A 444 -5.71 -40.22 27.23
N CYS A 445 -6.33 -41.15 26.51
CA CYS A 445 -7.34 -42.03 27.06
C CYS A 445 -6.88 -43.47 26.80
N ALA A 446 -6.29 -44.06 27.83
CA ALA A 446 -5.92 -45.46 27.90
C ALA A 446 -7.16 -46.35 27.88
N GLU A 447 -7.14 -47.43 27.09
CA GLU A 447 -7.72 -48.71 27.51
C GLU A 447 -7.25 -49.88 26.62
N GLY A 448 -6.78 -50.95 27.27
CA GLY A 448 -7.12 -52.31 26.86
C GLY A 448 -6.16 -53.08 25.94
N LYS A 449 -5.17 -53.75 26.56
CA LYS A 449 -4.37 -54.86 26.00
C LYS A 449 -5.22 -55.96 25.34
N GLY A 450 -4.68 -56.58 24.28
CA GLY A 450 -5.08 -57.91 23.83
C GLY A 450 -4.21 -58.44 22.68
N THR A 451 -3.41 -59.46 22.96
CA THR A 451 -2.38 -60.09 22.11
C THR A 451 -2.93 -61.17 21.16
N ASP A 452 -2.12 -61.46 20.13
CA ASP A 452 -1.94 -62.73 19.40
C ASP A 452 -2.92 -63.17 18.29
N ALA A 453 -2.39 -63.05 17.06
CA ALA A 453 -1.95 -64.16 16.20
C ALA A 453 -2.91 -64.82 15.17
N VAL A 454 -2.25 -65.15 14.03
CA VAL A 454 -2.50 -66.24 13.06
C VAL A 454 -3.32 -65.92 11.79
N VAL A 455 -2.59 -65.97 10.67
CA VAL A 455 -3.05 -66.11 9.28
C VAL A 455 -3.45 -67.58 9.02
N PRO A 456 -4.46 -67.86 8.18
CA PRO A 456 -4.15 -68.57 6.95
C PRO A 456 -4.93 -68.08 5.71
N GLU A 457 -4.30 -68.33 4.57
CA GLU A 457 -4.80 -68.12 3.20
C GLU A 457 -6.05 -68.97 2.88
N GLY A 458 -6.93 -68.42 2.03
CA GLY A 458 -8.06 -69.14 1.44
C GLY A 458 -8.69 -68.35 0.29
N GLN A 459 -8.74 -68.97 -0.88
CA GLN A 459 -9.01 -68.37 -2.19
C GLN A 459 -10.48 -68.57 -2.63
N VAL A 460 -11.02 -67.59 -3.37
CA VAL A 460 -12.16 -67.62 -4.32
C VAL A 460 -13.60 -67.66 -3.77
N GLY A 461 -14.41 -66.66 -4.16
CA GLY A 461 -15.88 -66.74 -4.18
C GLY A 461 -16.67 -65.42 -4.19
N SER A 462 -16.96 -64.93 -5.40
CA SER A 462 -18.10 -64.09 -5.86
C SER A 462 -19.10 -63.40 -4.91
N GLN A 463 -19.45 -62.17 -5.33
CA GLN A 463 -20.73 -61.42 -5.18
C GLN A 463 -21.05 -60.73 -3.84
N ASP A 464 -21.15 -59.40 -3.89
CA ASP A 464 -22.28 -58.54 -3.42
C ASP A 464 -21.80 -57.07 -3.34
N SER A 465 -22.40 -56.16 -4.12
CA SER A 465 -23.47 -55.22 -3.73
C SER A 465 -23.06 -54.16 -2.70
N ASP A 466 -23.39 -52.92 -3.07
CA ASP A 466 -23.72 -51.76 -2.23
C ASP A 466 -22.63 -50.82 -1.67
N ARG A 467 -22.89 -49.54 -1.99
CA ARG A 467 -22.77 -48.36 -1.12
C ARG A 467 -21.37 -47.96 -0.71
N ASP A 468 -20.79 -47.04 -1.49
CA ASP A 468 -19.86 -46.06 -0.94
C ASP A 468 -20.57 -44.70 -0.83
N SER A 469 -20.85 -44.34 0.43
CA SER A 469 -21.37 -43.04 0.83
C SER A 469 -20.16 -42.14 1.13
N SER A 470 -19.60 -41.51 0.09
CA SER A 470 -18.63 -40.43 0.29
C SER A 470 -19.39 -39.14 0.64
N PRO A 471 -18.98 -38.38 1.69
CA PRO A 471 -19.63 -37.12 2.02
C PRO A 471 -19.32 -36.10 0.93
N GLN A 472 -20.36 -35.69 0.21
CA GLN A 472 -20.32 -34.56 -0.71
C GLN A 472 -19.86 -33.31 0.07
N ARG A 473 -18.63 -32.86 -0.19
CA ARG A 473 -18.24 -31.48 0.11
C ARG A 473 -19.03 -30.60 -0.83
N GLU A 474 -20.04 -29.92 -0.28
CA GLU A 474 -20.84 -28.92 -0.96
C GLU A 474 -19.93 -27.88 -1.61
N THR A 475 -19.97 -27.87 -2.93
CA THR A 475 -19.41 -26.84 -3.79
C THR A 475 -20.36 -25.65 -3.75
N ALA A 476 -19.96 -24.63 -3.02
CA ALA A 476 -20.48 -23.27 -3.17
C ALA A 476 -19.36 -22.29 -2.83
N ASN A 477 -18.56 -21.92 -3.84
CA ASN A 477 -17.65 -20.77 -3.80
C ASN A 477 -18.44 -19.44 -3.80
N ARG A 478 -19.37 -19.31 -2.84
CA ARG A 478 -19.94 -18.02 -2.47
C ARG A 478 -18.89 -17.33 -1.60
N LEU A 479 -18.69 -16.03 -1.78
CA LEU A 479 -17.99 -15.21 -0.78
C LEU A 479 -18.59 -15.56 0.60
N ILE A 480 -17.86 -16.27 1.44
CA ILE A 480 -18.26 -16.53 2.83
C ILE A 480 -17.97 -15.23 3.56
N LEU A 481 -18.90 -14.28 3.43
CA LEU A 481 -18.84 -13.02 4.14
C LEU A 481 -19.26 -13.30 5.59
N PRO A 482 -18.51 -12.79 6.59
CA PRO A 482 -18.97 -12.86 7.98
C PRO A 482 -20.32 -12.12 8.11
N PRO A 483 -21.16 -12.44 9.11
CA PRO A 483 -22.34 -11.64 9.39
C PRO A 483 -21.93 -10.17 9.66
N PRO A 484 -22.77 -9.17 9.29
CA PRO A 484 -22.44 -7.77 9.55
C PRO A 484 -22.26 -7.55 11.06
N CYS A 485 -21.04 -7.20 11.47
CA CYS A 485 -20.75 -6.81 12.84
C CYS A 485 -21.11 -5.33 13.01
N THR A 486 -22.08 -5.05 13.88
CA THR A 486 -22.18 -3.74 14.52
C THR A 486 -20.97 -3.57 15.43
N ALA A 487 -20.36 -2.38 15.45
CA ALA A 487 -19.29 -2.04 16.39
C ALA A 487 -19.70 -2.45 17.82
N PRO A 488 -18.76 -2.91 18.68
CA PRO A 488 -19.09 -3.19 20.06
C PRO A 488 -19.60 -1.90 20.74
N GLU A 489 -20.85 -1.94 21.21
CA GLU A 489 -21.38 -0.93 22.13
C GLU A 489 -20.56 -1.01 23.43
N SER A 490 -19.55 -0.15 23.54
CA SER A 490 -18.94 0.16 24.81
C SER A 490 -19.97 0.94 25.63
N GLU A 491 -20.61 0.28 26.59
CA GLU A 491 -21.31 0.96 27.70
C GLU A 491 -20.27 1.68 28.56
N ALA A 492 -19.91 2.89 28.14
CA ALA A 492 -19.41 3.98 28.99
C ALA A 492 -19.80 5.30 28.30
N PRO A 493 -20.43 6.26 28.99
CA PRO A 493 -20.98 7.43 28.32
C PRO A 493 -19.84 8.28 27.75
N LEU A 494 -19.74 8.32 26.43
CA LEU A 494 -19.01 9.34 25.69
C LEU A 494 -19.55 10.70 26.12
N ARG A 495 -18.76 11.42 26.93
CA ARG A 495 -18.99 12.84 27.18
C ARG A 495 -18.98 13.55 25.83
N SER A 496 -20.12 14.14 25.49
CA SER A 496 -20.27 15.07 24.38
C SER A 496 -19.13 16.10 24.40
N LEU A 497 -18.27 16.09 23.39
CA LEU A 497 -17.39 17.22 23.11
C LEU A 497 -18.28 18.37 22.61
N ARG A 498 -18.71 19.23 23.54
CA ARG A 498 -19.26 20.54 23.21
C ARG A 498 -18.12 21.49 22.79
N PRO A 499 -18.42 22.50 21.96
CA PRO A 499 -17.41 23.39 21.39
C PRO A 499 -16.74 24.19 22.49
N LEU A 500 -15.41 24.32 22.42
CA LEU A 500 -14.66 25.27 23.24
C LEU A 500 -15.02 26.69 22.82
N SER A 501 -16.01 27.28 23.49
CA SER A 501 -16.27 28.70 23.51
C SER A 501 -15.15 29.40 24.27
N LEU A 502 -14.31 30.15 23.55
CA LEU A 502 -13.32 31.07 24.10
C LEU A 502 -14.01 32.16 24.93
N PRO A 503 -13.43 32.59 26.07
CA PRO A 503 -13.96 33.71 26.84
C PRO A 503 -13.76 35.05 26.10
N PRO A 504 -14.63 36.05 26.32
CA PRO A 504 -14.57 37.33 25.61
C PRO A 504 -13.39 38.20 26.09
N PRO A 505 -12.81 39.03 25.21
CA PRO A 505 -11.80 40.00 25.61
C PRO A 505 -12.44 41.16 26.37
N SER A 506 -11.88 41.49 27.53
CA SER A 506 -12.18 42.69 28.29
C SER A 506 -11.73 43.91 27.50
N ALA A 507 -12.67 44.75 27.09
CA ALA A 507 -12.38 46.08 26.56
C ALA A 507 -12.18 47.06 27.73
N SER A 508 -11.06 47.80 27.71
CA SER A 508 -11.02 49.15 28.26
C SER A 508 -10.29 50.07 27.28
N LEU A 509 -10.90 51.23 27.09
CA LEU A 509 -10.66 52.22 26.04
C LEU A 509 -9.53 53.19 26.38
N SER A 510 -8.92 53.68 25.30
CA SER A 510 -8.56 55.08 25.00
C SER A 510 -7.32 55.76 25.60
N GLN A 511 -6.50 56.21 24.63
CA GLN A 511 -5.85 57.53 24.47
C GLN A 511 -4.52 57.85 25.16
N GLY A 512 -3.56 58.29 24.32
CA GLY A 512 -2.79 59.51 24.58
C GLY A 512 -1.25 59.41 24.58
N SER A 513 -0.64 59.67 23.42
CA SER A 513 0.54 60.53 23.13
C SER A 513 1.74 60.69 24.09
N SER A 514 2.91 60.89 23.43
CA SER A 514 4.14 61.63 23.85
C SER A 514 5.04 60.93 24.89
N GLU A 515 6.36 61.08 24.98
CA GLU A 515 7.51 61.58 24.20
C GLU A 515 8.74 61.23 25.09
N GLU A 516 9.95 61.21 24.50
CA GLU A 516 11.25 61.48 25.15
C GLU A 516 12.04 60.45 26.02
N GLU A 517 13.27 60.20 25.54
CA GLU A 517 14.61 60.38 26.16
C GLU A 517 15.14 59.50 27.33
N GLY A 518 16.45 59.19 27.22
CA GLY A 518 17.42 59.03 28.33
C GLY A 518 17.64 57.60 28.86
N SER A 519 18.65 56.82 28.46
CA SER A 519 20.10 56.90 28.72
C SER A 519 20.60 56.34 30.09
N PHE A 520 21.76 55.67 30.01
CA PHE A 520 22.78 55.35 31.05
C PHE A 520 22.75 54.04 31.90
N THR A 521 23.57 53.09 31.43
CA THR A 521 24.76 52.44 32.07
C THR A 521 24.74 51.53 33.31
N SER A 522 25.63 50.53 33.20
CA SER A 522 26.59 49.99 34.19
C SER A 522 26.17 48.68 34.90
N ALA A 523 27.03 47.72 35.28
CA ALA A 523 28.34 47.21 34.83
C ALA A 523 28.69 45.99 35.73
N ARG A 524 29.56 45.08 35.21
CA ARG A 524 30.55 44.21 35.92
C ARG A 524 30.03 43.10 36.86
N VAL A 525 30.33 41.79 36.72
CA VAL A 525 31.56 40.96 36.51
C VAL A 525 31.81 40.06 37.77
N PRO A 526 32.37 38.84 37.62
CA PRO A 526 32.13 37.66 38.47
C PRO A 526 33.33 37.26 39.36
N LYS A 527 33.23 36.14 40.09
CA LYS A 527 34.35 35.51 40.82
C LYS A 527 34.45 34.00 40.60
N ARG A 528 35.67 33.59 40.20
CA ARG A 528 36.28 32.24 40.15
C ARG A 528 36.75 31.77 41.54
N ASN A 529 37.02 30.45 41.67
CA ASN A 529 38.35 29.83 41.95
C ASN A 529 38.17 28.32 42.34
N SER A 530 38.66 27.34 41.56
CA SER A 530 40.01 26.70 41.53
C SER A 530 40.29 25.73 42.70
N GLY A 531 40.87 24.53 42.58
CA GLY A 531 41.50 23.79 41.48
C GLY A 531 42.19 22.48 42.00
N GLU A 532 42.62 21.63 41.05
CA GLU A 532 43.80 20.70 41.00
C GLU A 532 44.09 19.70 42.17
N THR A 533 44.60 18.46 42.03
CA THR A 533 45.55 17.83 41.08
C THR A 533 45.61 16.29 41.31
N THR A 534 45.99 15.52 40.27
CA THR A 534 46.34 14.07 40.14
C THR A 534 47.69 13.69 40.84
N PRO A 535 48.35 12.47 40.77
CA PRO A 535 48.29 11.33 39.81
C PRO A 535 48.52 9.86 40.34
N GLY A 536 48.31 8.84 39.48
CA GLY A 536 49.29 7.73 39.31
C GLY A 536 48.89 6.21 39.30
N ILE A 537 49.03 5.57 38.12
CA ILE A 537 49.74 4.28 37.81
C ILE A 537 49.00 2.90 37.75
N ALA A 538 49.14 2.25 36.55
CA ALA A 538 49.23 0.81 36.15
C ALA A 538 48.03 -0.16 36.35
N SER A 539 47.73 -1.21 35.56
CA SER A 539 48.18 -1.78 34.25
C SER A 539 47.37 -3.08 33.99
N HIS A 540 47.18 -3.48 32.71
CA HIS A 540 46.88 -4.86 32.21
C HIS A 540 45.50 -5.47 32.59
N THR A 541 44.75 -6.26 31.82
CA THR A 541 44.90 -7.02 30.56
C THR A 541 43.53 -7.62 30.20
N GLY A 542 43.18 -7.66 28.91
CA GLY A 542 42.57 -8.83 28.25
C GLY A 542 41.06 -9.12 28.40
N GLY A 543 40.42 -9.40 27.26
CA GLY A 543 39.45 -10.50 27.15
C GLY A 543 37.99 -10.12 26.95
N THR A 544 37.55 -10.14 25.69
CA THR A 544 36.17 -10.28 25.17
C THR A 544 35.15 -10.98 26.09
N PRO A 545 33.90 -10.48 26.16
CA PRO A 545 32.76 -11.30 26.53
C PRO A 545 31.91 -11.71 25.32
N GLN A 546 31.78 -13.04 25.14
CA GLN A 546 30.64 -13.65 24.46
C GLN A 546 29.42 -13.53 25.40
N ILE A 547 28.33 -12.92 24.92
CA ILE A 547 27.04 -12.95 25.60
C ILE A 547 26.18 -14.04 24.97
N LYS A 548 25.98 -15.14 25.72
CA LYS A 548 24.88 -16.08 25.52
C LYS A 548 23.70 -15.64 26.40
N ARG A 549 22.56 -15.56 25.73
CA ARG A 549 21.18 -15.33 26.19
C ARG A 549 20.83 -15.99 27.52
N ARG A 550 20.06 -15.29 28.36
CA ARG A 550 18.96 -15.89 29.13
C ARG A 550 17.96 -14.84 29.61
N ASN A 551 16.72 -14.97 29.15
CA ASN A 551 15.55 -14.37 29.79
C ASN A 551 15.32 -15.05 31.14
N GLN A 552 15.08 -14.26 32.18
CA GLN A 552 14.03 -14.54 33.16
C GLN A 552 13.70 -13.26 33.95
N SER A 553 12.46 -12.82 33.76
CA SER A 553 11.72 -11.87 34.59
C SER A 553 11.64 -12.31 36.05
N ILE A 554 11.54 -11.37 37.00
CA ILE A 554 10.60 -11.39 38.14
C ILE A 554 10.62 -10.00 38.81
N TYR A 555 9.42 -9.44 39.03
CA TYR A 555 9.17 -8.23 39.82
C TYR A 555 9.19 -8.53 41.34
N THR A 556 9.35 -7.44 42.12
CA THR A 556 8.90 -7.17 43.51
C THR A 556 9.78 -7.47 44.75
N ALA A 557 10.01 -6.36 45.50
CA ALA A 557 10.09 -6.15 46.96
C ALA A 557 11.21 -6.84 47.76
N VAL A 558 12.26 -6.12 48.21
CA VAL A 558 12.38 -5.31 49.47
C VAL A 558 11.92 -6.07 50.72
N GLU A 559 12.86 -6.52 51.57
CA GLU A 559 13.13 -5.99 52.92
C GLU A 559 14.25 -6.80 53.63
N ASP A 560 14.99 -6.06 54.44
CA ASP A 560 16.22 -6.38 55.16
C ASP A 560 16.01 -7.22 56.44
N GLU A 561 17.03 -7.98 56.86
CA GLU A 561 17.43 -8.24 58.27
C GLU A 561 18.96 -8.48 58.29
N GLU A 562 19.76 -7.54 58.80
CA GLU A 562 20.28 -7.36 60.18
C GLU A 562 21.33 -8.42 60.61
N SER A 563 22.61 -8.02 60.72
CA SER A 563 23.38 -7.62 61.92
C SER A 563 24.08 -8.82 62.60
N GLU A 564 25.33 -8.73 63.08
CA GLU A 564 25.66 -8.29 64.44
C GLU A 564 27.07 -7.66 64.49
N GLY A 565 27.19 -6.52 65.17
CA GLY A 565 28.46 -5.85 65.48
C GLY A 565 28.29 -4.41 65.94
#